data_AF-W2HHB9-F1
#
_entry.id   AF-W2HHB9-F1
#
_cell.length_a   1.000
_cell.length_b   1.000
_cell.length_c   1.000
_cell.angle_alpha   90.00
_cell.angle_beta   90.00
_cell.angle_gamma   90.00
#
_symmetry.space_group_name_H-M   'P 1'
#
loop_
_entity.id
_entity.type
_entity.pdbx_description
1 polymer ?
#
loop_
_entity_poly.entity_id
_entity_poly.type
_entity_poly.pdbx_seq_one_letter_code
_entity_poly.pdbx_strand_id
1 'polypeptide(L)'
;MIDEFDNTDSGIHLYHYLMNMDLNGFHPQNDAPMTKEKSDMQKSAIEKPVQWFIECVTNGTSNSIFQESQHKETPDTLEFVSIDDMLSKFTKWMIEEAKDASLYTRDRFAKTISKALGPNYKKQVHKVRQRGYDLSVNGLKQTIIKYTRRTDLFDDDE
;
A
#
# COMPACT_ATOMS: atom_id res chain seq x y z
N MET A 1 -52.44 20.32 13.77
CA MET A 1 -51.87 18.99 14.03
C MET A 1 -50.47 19.01 13.48
N ILE A 2 -49.52 19.38 14.34
CA ILE A 2 -48.11 19.11 14.08
C ILE A 2 -47.98 17.70 14.65
N ASP A 3 -47.98 16.69 13.78
CA ASP A 3 -47.72 15.32 14.19
C ASP A 3 -46.31 15.29 14.74
N GLU A 4 -46.24 15.36 16.06
CA GLU A 4 -45.12 14.94 16.87
C GLU A 4 -44.89 13.46 16.54
N PHE A 5 -44.08 13.22 15.51
CA PHE A 5 -43.13 12.12 15.50
C PHE A 5 -42.22 12.31 16.70
N ASP A 6 -42.80 12.08 17.88
CA ASP A 6 -42.16 12.24 19.15
C ASP A 6 -40.94 11.30 19.12
N ASN A 7 -39.76 11.83 19.42
CA ASN A 7 -38.47 11.13 19.23
C ASN A 7 -38.41 9.75 19.93
N THR A 8 -39.33 9.49 20.85
CA THR A 8 -39.45 8.23 21.59
C THR A 8 -40.16 7.14 20.79
N ASP A 9 -41.22 7.49 20.04
CA ASP A 9 -42.06 6.54 19.30
C ASP A 9 -41.39 6.07 18.00
N SER A 10 -40.68 6.99 17.34
CA SER A 10 -39.83 6.70 16.17
C SER A 10 -38.70 5.71 16.49
N GLY A 11 -38.11 5.81 17.69
CA GLY A 11 -37.12 4.84 18.17
C GLY A 11 -37.73 3.45 18.35
N ILE A 12 -38.91 3.37 18.96
CA ILE A 12 -39.64 2.11 19.17
C ILE A 12 -39.98 1.45 17.84
N HIS A 13 -40.49 2.21 16.86
CA HIS A 13 -40.78 1.70 15.52
C HIS A 13 -39.55 1.19 14.77
N LEU A 14 -38.41 1.89 14.88
CA LEU A 14 -37.14 1.42 14.32
C LEU A 14 -36.68 0.12 15.00
N TYR A 15 -36.79 0.03 16.32
CA TYR A 15 -36.48 -1.20 17.07
C TYR A 15 -37.36 -2.38 16.61
N HIS A 16 -38.68 -2.18 16.51
CA HIS A 16 -39.59 -3.22 16.02
C HIS A 16 -39.27 -3.64 14.59
N TYR A 17 -38.91 -2.70 13.72
CA TYR A 17 -38.48 -2.99 12.36
C TYR A 17 -37.21 -3.86 12.32
N LEU A 18 -36.18 -3.49 13.07
CA LEU A 18 -34.92 -4.23 13.14
C LEU A 18 -35.09 -5.63 13.73
N MET A 19 -35.94 -5.79 14.75
CA MET A 19 -36.19 -7.08 15.39
C MET A 19 -36.99 -8.06 14.52
N ASN A 20 -37.74 -7.53 13.54
CA ASN A 20 -38.55 -8.31 12.62
C ASN A 20 -37.89 -8.46 11.24
N MET A 21 -36.68 -7.92 11.03
CA MET A 21 -35.93 -8.14 9.80
C MET A 21 -35.48 -9.60 9.73
N ASP A 22 -35.84 -10.28 8.64
CA ASP A 22 -35.29 -11.59 8.32
C ASP A 22 -33.83 -11.42 7.89
N LEU A 23 -32.90 -11.89 8.73
CA LEU A 23 -31.47 -11.87 8.46
C LEU A 23 -30.97 -13.18 7.84
N ASN A 24 -31.87 -14.12 7.51
CA ASN A 24 -31.48 -15.35 6.85
C ASN A 24 -30.87 -15.03 5.48
N GLY A 25 -29.58 -15.31 5.33
CA GLY A 25 -28.82 -15.02 4.12
C GLY A 25 -28.03 -13.70 4.17
N PHE A 26 -28.23 -12.84 5.18
CA PHE A 26 -27.39 -11.66 5.38
C PHE A 26 -26.05 -12.06 5.98
N HIS A 27 -25.00 -11.93 5.19
CA HIS A 27 -23.61 -12.20 5.56
C HIS A 27 -22.84 -10.88 5.50
N PRO A 28 -22.81 -10.08 6.59
CA PRO A 28 -22.25 -8.73 6.59
C PRO A 28 -20.80 -8.65 6.05
N GLN A 29 -20.05 -9.74 6.18
CA GLN A 29 -18.67 -9.85 5.71
C GLN A 29 -18.56 -10.08 4.19
N ASN A 30 -19.55 -10.74 3.58
CA ASN A 30 -19.56 -11.09 2.15
C ASN A 30 -20.43 -10.14 1.32
N ASP A 31 -21.48 -9.57 1.92
CA ASP A 31 -22.48 -8.74 1.25
C ASP A 31 -22.13 -7.24 1.26
N ALA A 32 -21.01 -6.85 1.88
CA ALA A 32 -20.56 -5.47 1.89
C ALA A 32 -20.12 -5.06 0.48
N PRO A 33 -20.89 -4.20 -0.23
CA PRO A 33 -20.61 -3.87 -1.62
C PRO A 33 -19.23 -3.21 -1.73
N MET A 34 -18.50 -3.53 -2.80
CA MET A 34 -17.29 -2.79 -3.16
C MET A 34 -17.70 -1.43 -3.71
N THR A 35 -17.64 -0.40 -2.87
CA THR A 35 -17.79 1.01 -3.28
C THR A 35 -16.43 1.60 -3.60
N LYS A 36 -16.40 2.72 -4.36
CA LYS A 36 -15.16 3.46 -4.64
C LYS A 36 -14.43 3.85 -3.35
N GLU A 37 -15.18 4.31 -2.35
CA GLU A 37 -14.67 4.67 -1.02
C GLU A 37 -13.96 3.50 -0.33
N LYS A 38 -14.47 2.27 -0.46
CA LYS A 38 -13.84 1.07 0.10
C LYS A 38 -12.48 0.78 -0.55
N SER A 39 -12.35 0.98 -1.86
CA SER A 39 -11.06 0.86 -2.56
C SER A 39 -10.05 1.91 -2.08
N ASP A 40 -10.48 3.17 -1.93
CA ASP A 40 -9.63 4.27 -1.47
C ASP A 40 -9.18 4.07 -0.01
N MET A 41 -10.09 3.58 0.85
CA MET A 41 -9.76 3.18 2.22
C MET A 41 -8.74 2.04 2.25
N GLN A 42 -8.89 1.03 1.39
CA GLN A 42 -7.93 -0.06 1.31
C GLN A 42 -6.56 0.40 0.78
N LYS A 43 -6.54 1.30 -0.21
CA LYS A 43 -5.28 1.90 -0.72
C LYS A 43 -4.58 2.75 0.35
N SER A 44 -5.34 3.52 1.14
CA SER A 44 -4.78 4.33 2.23
C SER A 44 -4.30 3.49 3.43
N ALA A 45 -4.87 2.29 3.63
CA ALA A 45 -4.44 1.35 4.67
C ALA A 45 -3.08 0.69 4.39
N ILE A 46 -2.60 0.69 3.14
CA ILE A 46 -1.28 0.15 2.79
C ILE A 46 -0.18 1.04 3.40
N GLU A 47 0.83 0.44 4.02
CA GLU A 47 1.97 1.17 4.60
C GLU A 47 2.68 2.03 3.51
N LYS A 48 3.05 3.29 3.82
CA LYS A 48 3.60 4.23 2.83
C LYS A 48 4.82 3.72 2.04
N PRO A 49 5.79 3.01 2.64
CA PRO A 49 6.90 2.44 1.87
C PRO A 49 6.44 1.45 0.79
N VAL A 50 5.34 0.73 1.03
CA VAL A 50 4.76 -0.19 0.05
C VAL A 50 3.98 0.58 -1.02
N GLN A 51 3.25 1.63 -0.65
CA GLN A 51 2.63 2.55 -1.63
C GLN A 51 3.68 3.17 -2.56
N TRP A 52 4.83 3.56 -2.01
CA TRP A 52 5.94 4.08 -2.79
C TRP A 52 6.52 3.05 -3.78
N PHE A 53 6.65 1.77 -3.39
CA PHE A 53 7.07 0.74 -4.33
C PHE A 53 6.03 0.51 -5.45
N ILE A 54 4.74 0.59 -5.13
CA ILE A 54 3.67 0.50 -6.14
C ILE A 54 3.87 1.64 -7.16
N GLU A 55 4.03 2.87 -6.68
CA GLU A 55 4.26 4.05 -7.51
C GLU A 55 5.54 3.95 -8.36
N CYS A 56 6.62 3.38 -7.81
CA CYS A 56 7.87 3.14 -8.55
C CYS A 56 7.68 2.19 -9.74
N VAL A 57 6.73 1.26 -9.62
CA VAL A 57 6.44 0.21 -10.59
C VAL A 57 5.40 0.67 -11.62
N THR A 58 4.38 1.41 -11.20
CA THR A 58 3.27 1.83 -12.09
C THR A 58 3.62 3.07 -12.90
N ASN A 59 4.11 4.12 -12.25
CA ASN A 59 4.17 5.45 -12.84
C ASN A 59 5.57 5.87 -13.27
N GLY A 60 6.59 5.03 -13.04
CA GLY A 60 7.98 5.33 -13.40
C GLY A 60 8.41 6.73 -12.92
N THR A 61 8.02 7.09 -11.69
CA THR A 61 8.15 8.46 -11.18
C THR A 61 9.59 8.99 -11.22
N SER A 62 9.74 10.31 -11.22
CA SER A 62 11.01 11.04 -11.18
C SER A 62 11.89 10.76 -9.94
N ASN A 63 11.36 10.02 -8.96
CA ASN A 63 12.09 9.52 -7.79
C ASN A 63 12.06 7.98 -7.69
N SER A 64 11.71 7.30 -8.78
CA SER A 64 11.79 5.85 -8.85
C SER A 64 13.23 5.39 -8.69
N ILE A 65 13.41 4.31 -7.93
CA ILE A 65 14.70 3.60 -7.85
C ILE A 65 15.11 3.01 -9.21
N PHE A 66 14.16 2.83 -10.14
CA PHE A 66 14.40 2.31 -11.49
C PHE A 66 14.68 3.42 -12.53
N GLN A 67 14.66 4.70 -12.15
CA GLN A 67 14.85 5.78 -13.12
C GLN A 67 16.24 5.73 -13.79
N GLU A 68 17.27 5.39 -13.02
CA GLU A 68 18.67 5.30 -13.50
C GLU A 68 18.95 3.99 -14.25
N SER A 69 18.04 3.00 -14.22
CA SER A 69 18.19 1.76 -14.98
C SER A 69 17.66 1.85 -16.41
N GLN A 70 16.94 2.90 -16.79
CA GLN A 70 16.40 3.08 -18.15
C GLN A 70 17.48 3.07 -19.26
N HIS A 71 18.75 3.31 -18.91
CA HIS A 71 19.88 3.29 -19.85
C HIS A 71 20.74 2.02 -19.78
N LYS A 72 20.33 1.01 -18.99
CA LYS A 72 21.06 -0.25 -18.83
C LYS A 72 20.50 -1.34 -19.74
N GLU A 73 21.31 -2.37 -20.04
CA GLU A 73 20.90 -3.53 -20.86
C GLU A 73 19.69 -4.28 -20.29
N THR A 74 19.46 -4.22 -18.98
CA THR A 74 18.26 -4.74 -18.30
C THR A 74 17.54 -3.61 -17.55
N PRO A 75 16.65 -2.86 -18.23
CA PRO A 75 16.12 -1.60 -17.69
C PRO A 75 15.24 -1.79 -16.44
N ASP A 76 14.69 -3.00 -16.25
CA ASP A 76 13.74 -3.32 -15.18
C ASP A 76 14.37 -4.08 -14.01
N THR A 77 15.69 -4.26 -13.97
CA THR A 77 16.41 -5.01 -12.93
C THR A 77 17.56 -4.21 -12.33
N LEU A 78 17.71 -4.28 -11.01
CA LEU A 78 18.72 -3.61 -10.19
C LEU A 78 19.43 -4.65 -9.32
N GLU A 79 20.72 -4.90 -9.61
CA GLU A 79 21.54 -5.95 -8.97
C GLU A 79 22.03 -5.66 -7.54
N PHE A 80 21.72 -4.49 -6.97
CA PHE A 80 21.81 -4.20 -5.55
C PHE A 80 21.37 -2.75 -5.30
N VAL A 81 20.35 -2.57 -4.48
CA VAL A 81 19.96 -1.26 -3.96
C VAL A 81 20.10 -1.30 -2.45
N SER A 82 20.84 -0.37 -1.86
CA SER A 82 20.99 -0.31 -0.41
C SER A 82 19.72 0.24 0.25
N ILE A 83 19.48 -0.15 1.51
CA ILE A 83 18.36 0.41 2.30
C ILE A 83 18.47 1.93 2.41
N ASP A 84 19.70 2.45 2.50
CA ASP A 84 19.97 3.87 2.68
C ASP A 84 19.64 4.66 1.39
N ASP A 85 19.94 4.11 0.22
CA ASP A 85 19.57 4.70 -1.06
C ASP A 85 18.05 4.68 -1.28
N MET A 86 17.40 3.55 -0.94
CA MET A 86 15.93 3.45 -0.98
C MET A 86 15.28 4.46 -0.05
N LEU A 87 15.78 4.61 1.17
CA LEU A 87 15.26 5.57 2.13
C LEU A 87 15.39 7.01 1.60
N SER A 88 16.51 7.32 0.97
CA SER A 88 16.74 8.65 0.37
C SER A 88 15.70 8.95 -0.71
N LYS A 89 15.48 8.02 -1.65
CA LYS A 89 14.49 8.17 -2.73
C LYS A 89 13.06 8.21 -2.19
N PHE A 90 12.72 7.36 -1.22
CA PHE A 90 11.44 7.38 -0.52
C PHE A 90 11.17 8.72 0.19
N THR A 91 12.17 9.27 0.87
CA THR A 91 12.03 10.56 1.58
C THR A 91 11.76 11.69 0.60
N LYS A 92 12.41 11.70 -0.57
CA LYS A 92 12.13 12.67 -1.63
C LYS A 92 10.69 12.55 -2.14
N TRP A 93 10.23 11.33 -2.40
CA TRP A 93 8.84 11.08 -2.80
C TRP A 93 7.84 11.56 -1.75
N MET A 94 8.09 11.31 -0.46
CA MET A 94 7.23 11.82 0.62
C MET A 94 7.16 13.36 0.64
N ILE A 95 8.28 14.04 0.40
CA ILE A 95 8.33 15.51 0.37
C ILE A 95 7.56 16.06 -0.84
N GLU A 96 7.71 15.46 -2.03
CA GLU A 96 6.97 15.84 -3.24
C GLU A 96 5.46 15.68 -3.08
N GLU A 97 5.05 14.61 -2.37
CA GLU A 97 3.66 14.34 -2.02
C GLU A 97 3.14 15.21 -0.85
N ALA A 98 3.93 16.18 -0.37
CA ALA A 98 3.64 17.03 0.79
C ALA A 98 3.29 16.23 2.07
N LYS A 99 3.92 15.07 2.25
CA LYS A 99 3.72 14.18 3.41
C LYS A 99 4.87 14.30 4.41
N ASP A 100 4.58 14.09 5.68
CA ASP A 100 5.59 14.10 6.74
C ASP A 100 6.47 12.84 6.69
N ALA A 101 7.75 13.04 6.37
CA ALA A 101 8.76 11.98 6.32
C ALA A 101 9.45 11.72 7.68
N SER A 102 9.27 12.59 8.68
CA SER A 102 9.98 12.51 9.97
C SER A 102 9.74 11.18 10.72
N LEU A 103 8.57 10.59 10.47
CA LEU A 103 8.15 9.32 11.05
C LEU A 103 8.94 8.11 10.55
N TYR A 104 9.66 8.21 9.43
CA TYR A 104 10.35 7.10 8.78
C TYR A 104 11.86 7.17 9.00
N THR A 105 12.28 6.83 10.22
CA THR A 105 13.70 6.54 10.47
C THR A 105 14.16 5.34 9.65
N ARG A 106 15.48 5.23 9.44
CA ARG A 106 16.10 4.09 8.74
C ARG A 106 15.60 2.75 9.24
N ASP A 107 15.54 2.57 10.57
CA ASP A 107 15.13 1.31 11.17
C ASP A 107 13.64 1.01 10.93
N ARG A 108 12.78 2.03 11.02
CA ARG A 108 11.35 1.86 10.75
C ARG A 108 11.12 1.52 9.28
N PHE A 109 11.76 2.25 8.38
CA PHE A 109 11.70 1.99 6.94
C PHE A 109 12.19 0.58 6.62
N ALA A 110 13.37 0.19 7.11
CA ALA A 110 13.95 -1.13 6.93
C ALA A 110 13.01 -2.24 7.45
N LYS A 111 12.38 -2.04 8.61
CA LYS A 111 11.44 -3.01 9.19
C LYS A 111 10.19 -3.15 8.32
N THR A 112 9.63 -2.05 7.85
CA THR A 112 8.45 -2.07 6.97
C THR A 112 8.74 -2.75 5.65
N ILE A 113 9.82 -2.38 4.95
CA ILE A 113 10.16 -3.03 3.67
C ILE A 113 10.50 -4.51 3.86
N SER A 114 11.11 -4.90 4.98
CA SER A 114 11.43 -6.32 5.24
C SER A 114 10.18 -7.17 5.50
N LYS A 115 9.07 -6.58 5.96
CA LYS A 115 7.79 -7.29 6.06
C LYS A 115 7.21 -7.58 4.68
N ALA A 116 7.36 -6.65 3.74
CA ALA A 116 6.83 -6.79 2.39
C ALA A 116 7.75 -7.65 1.51
N LEU A 117 9.04 -7.34 1.46
CA LEU A 117 10.03 -7.96 0.57
C LEU A 117 10.69 -9.21 1.15
N GLY A 118 10.51 -9.47 2.44
CA GLY A 118 11.25 -10.51 3.16
C GLY A 118 12.62 -10.02 3.66
N PRO A 119 13.49 -10.94 4.10
CA PRO A 119 14.76 -10.56 4.71
C PRO A 119 15.72 -9.91 3.69
N ASN A 120 16.30 -8.76 4.06
CA ASN A 120 17.43 -8.18 3.33
C ASN A 120 18.68 -9.05 3.47
N TYR A 121 19.52 -9.04 2.44
CA TYR A 121 20.86 -9.65 2.51
C TYR A 121 21.94 -8.56 2.59
N LYS A 122 23.14 -8.98 2.98
CA LYS A 122 24.30 -8.09 3.12
C LYS A 122 25.25 -8.30 1.94
N LYS A 123 25.57 -7.24 1.21
CA LYS A 123 26.56 -7.23 0.12
C LYS A 123 27.71 -6.30 0.49
N GLN A 124 28.93 -6.63 0.04
CA GLN A 124 30.08 -5.75 0.22
C GLN A 124 30.15 -4.80 -0.97
N VAL A 125 29.96 -3.51 -0.71
CA VAL A 125 30.01 -2.43 -1.71
C VAL A 125 31.12 -1.47 -1.28
N HIS A 126 32.11 -1.25 -2.14
CA HIS A 126 33.30 -0.42 -1.84
C HIS A 126 33.94 -0.72 -0.47
N LYS A 127 34.12 -2.02 -0.15
CA LYS A 127 34.66 -2.53 1.13
C LYS A 127 33.77 -2.32 2.36
N VAL A 128 32.60 -1.69 2.23
CA VAL A 128 31.62 -1.52 3.31
C VAL A 128 30.50 -2.56 3.15
N ARG A 129 30.12 -3.23 4.25
CA ARG A 129 28.97 -4.15 4.24
C ARG A 129 27.67 -3.35 4.36
N GLN A 130 26.84 -3.40 3.33
CA GLN A 130 25.54 -2.74 3.30
C GLN A 130 24.43 -3.77 3.21
N ARG A 131 23.27 -3.43 3.78
CA ARG A 131 22.03 -4.21 3.66
C ARG A 131 21.23 -3.67 2.50
N GLY A 132 20.61 -4.56 1.73
CA GLY A 132 19.87 -4.16 0.53
C GLY A 132 19.12 -5.32 -0.10
N TYR A 133 18.65 -5.07 -1.32
CA TYR A 133 17.89 -6.01 -2.13
C TYR A 133 18.29 -5.93 -3.60
N ASP A 134 18.13 -7.05 -4.30
CA ASP A 134 18.14 -7.11 -5.75
C ASP A 134 16.69 -6.91 -6.14
N LEU A 135 16.43 -5.89 -6.93
CA LEU A 135 15.07 -5.45 -7.22
C LEU A 135 14.82 -5.61 -8.71
N SER A 136 13.68 -6.18 -9.05
CA SER A 136 13.15 -6.12 -10.40
C SER A 136 11.71 -5.65 -10.35
N VAL A 137 11.25 -4.99 -11.42
CA VAL A 137 9.86 -4.55 -11.53
C VAL A 137 8.91 -5.73 -11.33
N ASN A 138 9.16 -6.84 -12.06
CA ASN A 138 8.34 -8.06 -11.96
C ASN A 138 8.42 -8.71 -10.57
N GLY A 139 9.62 -8.76 -9.96
CA GLY A 139 9.80 -9.30 -8.62
C GLY A 139 9.05 -8.49 -7.56
N LEU A 140 9.07 -7.15 -7.66
CA LEU A 140 8.32 -6.27 -6.78
C LEU A 140 6.80 -6.45 -6.95
N LYS A 141 6.30 -6.48 -8.19
CA LYS A 141 4.87 -6.73 -8.48
C LYS A 141 4.39 -8.00 -7.78
N GLN A 142 5.04 -9.13 -8.03
CA GLN A 142 4.65 -10.42 -7.45
C GLN A 142 4.72 -10.41 -5.92
N THR A 143 5.76 -9.79 -5.36
CA THR A 143 5.96 -9.74 -3.91
C THR A 143 4.90 -8.88 -3.22
N ILE A 144 4.55 -7.72 -3.81
CA ILE A 144 3.53 -6.81 -3.28
C ILE A 144 2.14 -7.42 -3.41
N ILE A 145 1.81 -8.06 -4.53
CA ILE A 145 0.54 -8.80 -4.71
C ILE A 145 0.41 -9.85 -3.62
N LYS A 146 1.47 -10.62 -3.36
CA LYS A 146 1.48 -11.65 -2.31
C LYS A 146 1.34 -11.04 -0.90
N TYR A 147 2.01 -9.94 -0.63
CA TYR A 147 1.98 -9.25 0.67
C TYR A 147 0.59 -8.65 0.97
N THR A 148 0.02 -7.96 -0.01
CA THR A 148 -1.27 -7.26 0.12
C THR A 148 -2.47 -8.15 -0.15
N ARG A 149 -2.26 -9.32 -0.79
CA ARG A 149 -3.31 -10.21 -1.32
C ARG A 149 -4.23 -9.52 -2.33
N ARG A 150 -3.68 -8.58 -3.10
CA ARG A 150 -4.41 -7.78 -4.08
C ARG A 150 -3.73 -7.82 -5.43
N THR A 151 -4.44 -8.29 -6.45
CA THR A 151 -3.99 -8.32 -7.84
C THR A 151 -4.34 -7.03 -8.59
N ASP A 152 -5.31 -6.27 -8.09
CA ASP A 152 -5.84 -5.03 -8.68
C ASP A 152 -5.00 -3.77 -8.39
N LEU A 153 -3.80 -3.94 -7.81
CA LEU A 153 -2.90 -2.83 -7.45
C LEU A 153 -1.99 -2.39 -8.59
N PHE A 154 -1.76 -3.29 -9.54
CA PHE A 154 -1.02 -3.01 -10.75
C PHE A 154 -2.03 -3.19 -11.85
N ASP A 155 -2.34 -2.11 -12.58
CA ASP A 155 -3.16 -2.23 -13.77
C ASP A 155 -2.40 -3.16 -14.72
N ASP A 156 -2.94 -4.35 -14.94
CA ASP A 156 -2.61 -5.13 -16.12
C ASP A 156 -3.37 -4.42 -17.25
N ASP A 157 -2.74 -3.40 -17.84
CA ASP A 157 -3.18 -2.87 -19.13
C ASP A 157 -3.14 -4.03 -20.13
N GLU A 158 -4.31 -4.61 -20.40
CA GLU A 158 -4.61 -5.28 -21.66
C GLU A 158 -4.73 -4.23 -22.78
#